data_AF-A0A1Q4V3H2-F1
#
_entry.id   AF-A0A1Q4V3H2-F1
#
_cell.length_a   1.000
_cell.length_b   1.000
_cell.length_c   1.000
_cell.angle_alpha   90.00
_cell.angle_beta   90.00
_cell.angle_gamma   90.00
#
_symmetry.space_group_name_H-M   'P 1'
#
loop_
_entity.id
_entity.type
_entity.pdbx_description
1 polymer ?
#
loop_
_entity_poly.entity_id
_entity_poly.type
_entity_poly.pdbx_seq_one_letter_code
_entity_poly.pdbx_strand_id
1 'polypeptide(L)' 'MYAPANRYHGLDGTQMGLIATLTGASYDTVRAAHKADLAAWSREQQLRDHPDLAVLDADLDRIRHRI' A
#
# COMPACT_ATOMS: atom_id res chain seq x y z
N MET A 1 -15.77 2.92 5.69
CA MET A 1 -14.44 2.94 6.33
C MET A 1 -13.70 4.15 5.79
N TYR A 2 -13.02 4.91 6.64
CA TYR A 2 -12.23 6.06 6.18
C TYR A 2 -10.87 5.59 5.65
N ALA A 3 -10.49 6.08 4.46
CA ALA A 3 -9.11 6.09 4.00
C ALA A 3 -8.80 7.48 3.41
N PRO A 4 -7.53 7.93 3.47
CA PRO A 4 -7.18 9.23 2.92
C PRO A 4 -7.42 9.29 1.41
N ALA A 5 -7.81 10.47 0.90
CA ALA A 5 -8.24 10.67 -0.48
C ALA A 5 -7.20 10.24 -1.53
N ASN A 6 -5.91 10.38 -1.20
CA ASN A 6 -4.81 9.98 -2.08
C ASN A 6 -4.78 8.47 -2.37
N ARG A 7 -5.39 7.62 -1.54
CA ARG A 7 -5.48 6.19 -1.80
C ARG A 7 -6.50 5.85 -2.88
N TYR A 8 -7.50 6.70 -3.08
CA TYR A 8 -8.51 6.56 -4.14
C TYR A 8 -8.16 7.32 -5.41
N HIS A 9 -7.55 8.49 -5.28
CA HIS A 9 -7.31 9.41 -6.41
C HIS A 9 -5.84 9.49 -6.82
N GLY A 10 -4.93 8.88 -6.05
CA GLY A 10 -3.51 9.03 -6.21
C GLY A 10 -2.99 10.37 -5.67
N LEU A 11 -1.71 10.62 -5.89
CA LEU A 11 -1.07 11.92 -5.74
C LEU A 11 -0.66 12.43 -7.11
N ASP A 12 -1.00 13.68 -7.44
CA ASP A 12 -0.48 14.33 -8.62
C ASP A 12 0.95 14.85 -8.40
N GLY A 13 1.62 15.29 -9.47
CA GLY A 13 3.00 15.76 -9.40
C GLY A 13 3.19 16.99 -8.49
N THR A 14 2.20 17.87 -8.40
CA THR A 14 2.24 19.06 -7.55
C THR A 14 2.20 18.66 -6.08
N GLN A 15 1.30 17.74 -5.73
CA GLN A 15 1.16 17.20 -4.38
C GLN A 15 2.40 16.41 -3.97
N MET A 16 2.94 15.57 -4.86
CA MET A 16 4.19 14.84 -4.59
C MET A 16 5.37 15.80 -4.37
N GLY A 17 5.49 16.85 -5.20
CA GLY A 17 6.54 17.87 -5.04
C GLY A 17 6.42 18.66 -3.74
N LEU A 18 5.19 18.99 -3.33
CA LEU A 18 4.93 19.66 -2.04
C LEU A 18 5.35 18.77 -0.86
N ILE A 19 4.97 17.49 -0.88
CA ILE A 19 5.34 16.53 0.17
C ILE A 19 6.85 16.35 0.22
N ALA A 20 7.52 16.23 -0.94
CA ALA A 20 8.98 16.16 -1.03
C ALA A 20 9.64 17.38 -0.36
N THR A 21 9.12 18.58 -0.65
CA THR A 21 9.60 19.83 -0.06
C THR A 21 9.39 19.85 1.47
N LEU A 22 8.19 19.50 1.95
CA LEU A 22 7.85 19.52 3.38
C LEU A 22 8.63 18.50 4.20
N THR A 23 8.97 17.36 3.59
CA THR A 23 9.66 16.25 4.27
C THR A 23 11.17 16.25 4.06
N GLY A 24 11.69 17.10 3.18
CA GLY A 24 13.08 17.07 2.73
C GLY A 24 13.45 15.82 1.93
N ALA A 25 12.47 15.01 1.53
CA ALA A 25 12.68 13.83 0.71
C ALA A 25 12.78 14.18 -0.79
N SER A 26 13.34 13.28 -1.59
CA SER A 26 13.27 13.42 -3.04
C SER A 26 11.86 13.10 -3.55
N TYR A 27 11.50 13.64 -4.71
CA TYR A 27 10.25 13.30 -5.40
C TYR A 27 10.12 11.78 -5.59
N ASP A 28 11.19 11.11 -6.03
CA ASP A 28 11.18 9.67 -6.26
C ASP A 28 11.00 8.87 -4.96
N THR A 29 11.55 9.35 -3.86
CA THR A 29 11.31 8.76 -2.53
C THR A 29 9.83 8.84 -2.15
N VAL A 30 9.19 10.01 -2.35
CA VAL A 30 7.75 10.18 -2.08
C VAL A 30 6.91 9.28 -2.99
N ARG A 31 7.24 9.21 -4.28
CA ARG A 31 6.57 8.34 -5.25
C ARG A 31 6.69 6.86 -4.86
N ALA A 32 7.89 6.41 -4.49
CA ALA A 32 8.13 5.03 -4.07
C ALA A 32 7.35 4.69 -2.78
N ALA A 33 7.38 5.59 -1.79
CA ALA A 33 6.64 5.43 -0.55
C ALA A 33 5.12 5.36 -0.80
N HIS A 34 4.57 6.25 -1.62
CA HIS A 34 3.15 6.22 -1.96
C HIS A 34 2.75 4.93 -2.70
N LYS A 35 3.59 4.44 -3.61
CA LYS A 35 3.35 3.15 -4.28
C LYS A 35 3.35 1.97 -3.29
N ALA A 36 4.27 1.97 -2.34
CA ALA A 36 4.32 0.94 -1.30
C ALA A 36 3.07 0.99 -0.38
N ASP A 37 2.62 2.20 -0.01
CA ASP A 37 1.40 2.42 0.76
C ASP A 37 0.16 1.87 0.03
N LEU A 38 0.02 2.17 -1.27
CA LEU A 38 -1.09 1.65 -2.08
C LEU A 38 -1.09 0.12 -2.15
N ALA A 39 0.08 -0.51 -2.29
CA ALA A 39 0.20 -1.97 -2.33
C ALA A 39 -0.17 -2.61 -0.98
N ALA A 40 0.23 -2.00 0.13
CA ALA A 40 -0.16 -2.45 1.47
C ALA A 40 -1.68 -2.31 1.67
N TRP A 41 -2.22 -1.14 1.34
CA TRP A 41 -3.64 -0.87 1.49
C TRP A 41 -4.52 -1.76 0.59
N SER A 42 -4.09 -2.02 -0.64
CA SER A 42 -4.81 -2.94 -1.53
C SER A 42 -4.91 -4.36 -0.94
N ARG A 43 -3.84 -4.85 -0.28
CA ARG A 43 -3.88 -6.13 0.44
C ARG A 43 -4.83 -6.10 1.62
N GLU A 44 -4.82 -5.02 2.40
CA GLU A 44 -5.77 -4.85 3.51
C GLU A 44 -7.23 -4.86 3.03
N GLN A 45 -7.52 -4.21 1.89
CA GLN A 45 -8.86 -4.25 1.30
C GLN A 45 -9.23 -5.65 0.83
N GLN A 46 -8.33 -6.35 0.13
CA GLN A 46 -8.56 -7.72 -0.32
C GLN A 46 -8.84 -8.67 0.84
N LEU A 47 -8.09 -8.60 1.94
CA LEU A 47 -8.32 -9.42 3.13
C LEU A 47 -9.64 -9.09 3.82
N ARG A 48 -10.06 -7.82 3.76
CA ARG A 48 -11.34 -7.38 4.33
C ARG A 48 -12.52 -7.90 3.51
N ASP A 49 -12.41 -7.82 2.19
CA ASP A 49 -13.48 -8.22 1.26
C ASP A 49 -13.54 -9.74 1.10
N HIS A 50 -12.38 -10.41 1.25
CA HIS A 50 -12.20 -11.85 1.12
C HIS A 50 -11.39 -12.41 2.30
N PRO A 51 -11.98 -12.49 3.50
CA PRO A 51 -11.30 -13.02 4.68
C PRO A 51 -10.88 -14.48 4.53
N ASP A 52 -11.51 -15.21 3.62
CA ASP A 52 -11.18 -16.57 3.21
C ASP A 52 -9.82 -16.66 2.49
N LEU A 53 -9.43 -15.64 1.73
CA LEU A 53 -8.11 -15.58 1.10
C LEU A 53 -6.98 -15.42 2.12
N ALA A 54 -7.23 -14.80 3.27
CA ALA A 54 -6.27 -14.70 4.37
C ALA A 54 -5.88 -16.09 4.92
N VAL A 55 -6.88 -16.99 5.02
CA VAL A 55 -6.69 -18.36 5.49
C VAL A 55 -5.89 -19.16 4.46
N LEU A 56 -6.22 -18.99 3.17
CA LEU A 56 -5.51 -19.65 2.08
C LEU A 56 -4.03 -19.23 2.00
N ASP A 57 -3.74 -17.93 2.15
CA ASP A 57 -2.37 -17.41 2.10
C ASP A 57 -1.53 -17.93 3.29
N ALA A 58 -2.13 -17.97 4.50
CA ALA A 58 -1.48 -18.54 5.68
C ALA A 58 -1.16 -20.03 5.54
N ASP A 59 -2.04 -20.80 4.89
CA ASP A 59 -1.79 -22.22 4.60
C ASP A 59 -0.73 -22.41 3.52
N LEU A 60 -0.68 -21.55 2.49
CA LEU A 60 0.37 -21.58 1.48
C LEU A 60 1.75 -21.24 2.06
N ASP A 61 1.85 -20.24 2.94
CA ASP A 61 3.11 -19.92 3.64
C ASP A 61 3.54 -21.02 4.60
N ARG A 62 2.59 -21.67 5.29
CA ARG A 62 2.88 -22.86 6.11
C ARG A 62 3.46 -24.00 5.28
N ILE A 63 2.94 -24.23 4.06
CA ILE A 63 3.48 -25.25 3.15
C ILE A 63 4.88 -24.85 2.68
N ARG A 64 5.09 -23.58 2.31
CA ARG A 64 6.38 -23.05 1.83
C ARG A 64 7.49 -23.14 2.87
N HIS A 65 7.19 -23.01 4.17
CA HIS A 65 8.17 -23.10 5.26
C HIS A 65 8.40 -24.52 5.80
N ARG A 66 7.75 -25.53 5.21
CA ARG A 66 7.87 -26.93 5.63
C ARG A 66 8.77 -27.76 4.70
N ILE A 67 9.30 -27.14 3.64
CA ILE A 67 10.17 -27.73 2.62
C ILE A 67 11.58 -27.19 2.75
#